data_AF-A0A520B649-F1
#
_entry.id   AF-A0A520B649-F1
#
_cell.length_a   1.000
_cell.length_b   1.000
_cell.length_c   1.000
_cell.angle_alpha   90.00
_cell.angle_beta   90.00
_cell.angle_gamma   90.00
#
_symmetry.space_group_name_H-M   'P 1'
#
loop_
_entity.id
_entity.type
_entity.pdbx_description
1 polymer ?
#
loop_
_entity_poly.entity_id
_entity_poly.type
_entity_poly.pdbx_seq_one_letter_code
_entity_poly.pdbx_strand_id
1 'polypeptide(L)'
;MGDNEQVEEARLRSLYSLDILDTVEEAELDHITNLAARLTGAPIAAVSFIDARRQWVKSRVGIDACEVDRDIAFCGQAILGDSMLEICDARLDPHFADNPLVTGPPH
;
A
#
# COMPACT_ATOMS: atom_id res chain seq x y z
N MET A 1 -10.56 -12.45 -21.17
CA MET A 1 -9.86 -12.88 -19.94
C MET A 1 -8.34 -12.68 -20.01
N GLY A 2 -7.73 -12.48 -21.19
CA GLY A 2 -6.26 -12.33 -21.32
C GLY A 2 -5.68 -10.92 -21.11
N ASP A 3 -6.47 -9.85 -21.12
CA ASP A 3 -5.92 -8.49 -21.07
C ASP A 3 -5.48 -8.09 -19.64
N ASN A 4 -6.23 -8.51 -18.62
CA ASN A 4 -5.92 -8.16 -17.22
C ASN A 4 -4.65 -8.85 -16.69
N GLU A 5 -4.38 -10.07 -17.16
CA GLU A 5 -3.22 -10.85 -16.76
C GLU A 5 -1.93 -10.29 -17.38
N GLN A 6 -1.98 -9.86 -18.65
CA GLN A 6 -0.87 -9.20 -19.32
C GLN A 6 -0.53 -7.84 -18.68
N VAL A 7 -1.55 -7.08 -18.28
CA VAL A 7 -1.37 -5.79 -17.58
C VAL A 7 -0.69 -6.00 -16.23
N GLU A 8 -1.14 -6.98 -15.44
CA GLU A 8 -0.52 -7.28 -14.14
C GLU A 8 0.91 -7.82 -14.29
N GLU A 9 1.17 -8.70 -15.26
CA GLU A 9 2.53 -9.16 -15.57
C GLU A 9 3.46 -7.99 -15.92
N ALA A 10 2.99 -7.05 -16.75
CA ALA A 10 3.78 -5.88 -17.11
C ALA A 10 4.08 -5.01 -15.89
N ARG A 11 3.09 -4.79 -15.01
CA ARG A 11 3.25 -4.03 -13.77
C ARG A 11 4.27 -4.67 -12.84
N LEU A 12 4.21 -6.00 -12.66
CA LEU A 12 5.17 -6.75 -11.83
C LEU A 12 6.58 -6.72 -12.43
N ARG A 13 6.72 -6.86 -13.76
CA ARG A 13 8.02 -6.71 -14.43
C ARG A 13 8.62 -5.32 -14.19
N SER A 14 7.81 -4.27 -14.31
CA SER A 14 8.25 -2.90 -14.02
C SER A 14 8.68 -2.75 -12.56
N LEU A 15 7.90 -3.29 -11.60
CA LEU A 15 8.26 -3.27 -10.19
C LEU A 15 9.60 -3.94 -9.92
N TYR A 16 9.80 -5.17 -10.44
CA TYR A 16 11.04 -5.91 -10.23
C TYR A 16 12.25 -5.24 -10.91
N SER A 17 12.05 -4.53 -12.02
CA SER A 17 13.14 -3.79 -12.68
C SER A 17 13.67 -2.60 -11.87
N LEU A 18 12.95 -2.18 -10.82
CA LEU A 18 13.39 -1.10 -9.94
C LEU A 18 14.37 -1.57 -8.85
N ASP A 19 14.53 -2.89 -8.65
CA ASP A 19 15.34 -3.49 -7.58
C ASP A 19 15.08 -2.87 -6.18
N ILE A 20 13.83 -2.45 -5.93
CA ILE A 20 13.46 -1.67 -4.74
C ILE A 20 12.87 -2.51 -3.61
N LEU A 21 12.34 -3.69 -3.92
CA LEU A 21 11.75 -4.59 -2.91
C LEU A 21 12.83 -5.20 -2.02
N ASP A 22 12.52 -5.41 -0.73
CA ASP A 22 13.42 -6.00 0.28
C ASP A 22 14.77 -5.28 0.44
N THR A 23 14.82 -4.00 0.11
CA THR A 23 16.02 -3.15 0.28
C THR A 23 15.93 -2.28 1.53
N VAL A 24 17.07 -1.73 1.95
CA VAL A 24 17.16 -0.81 3.09
C VAL A 24 16.34 0.46 2.87
N GLU A 25 15.97 1.13 3.95
CA GLU A 25 15.24 2.40 3.92
C GLU A 25 16.02 3.47 3.12
N GLU A 26 15.28 4.33 2.42
CA GLU A 26 15.82 5.40 1.58
C GLU A 26 15.37 6.74 2.13
N ALA A 27 16.34 7.61 2.45
CA ALA A 27 16.08 8.89 3.10
C ALA A 27 15.15 9.78 2.27
N GLU A 28 15.21 9.71 0.94
CA GLU A 28 14.33 10.45 0.04
C GLU A 28 12.86 10.05 0.23
N LEU A 29 12.57 8.75 0.32
CA LEU A 29 11.22 8.25 0.53
C LEU A 29 10.73 8.54 1.95
N ASP A 30 11.63 8.47 2.94
CA ASP A 30 11.32 8.85 4.32
C ASP A 30 10.94 10.33 4.44
N HIS A 31 11.61 11.22 3.72
CA HIS A 31 11.21 12.62 3.69
C HIS A 31 9.80 12.80 3.11
N ILE A 32 9.45 12.07 2.05
CA ILE A 32 8.11 12.12 1.45
C ILE A 32 7.06 11.62 2.44
N THR A 33 7.28 10.46 3.07
CA THR A 33 6.35 9.88 4.03
C THR A 33 6.14 10.78 5.24
N ASN A 34 7.23 11.33 5.79
CA ASN A 34 7.18 12.27 6.91
C ASN A 34 6.43 13.56 6.53
N LEU A 35 6.65 14.08 5.32
CA LEU A 35 5.94 15.26 4.84
C LEU A 35 4.43 14.97 4.70
N ALA A 36 4.06 13.82 4.12
CA ALA A 36 2.67 13.41 3.98
C ALA A 36 1.96 13.30 5.33
N ALA A 37 2.57 12.66 6.33
CA ALA A 37 2.04 12.58 7.69
C ALA A 37 1.81 13.97 8.30
N ARG A 38 2.81 14.86 8.18
CA ARG A 38 2.76 16.21 8.76
C ARG A 38 1.73 17.12 8.10
N LEU A 39 1.59 17.03 6.78
CA LEU A 39 0.64 17.88 6.03
C LEU A 39 -0.81 17.45 6.24
N THR A 40 -1.05 16.14 6.35
CA THR A 40 -2.40 15.59 6.55
C THR A 40 -2.81 15.57 8.02
N GLY A 41 -1.85 15.62 8.95
CA GLY A 41 -2.09 15.39 10.37
C GLY A 41 -2.49 13.95 10.70
N ALA A 42 -2.34 13.03 9.74
CA ALA A 42 -2.67 11.63 9.92
C ALA A 42 -1.64 10.95 10.85
N PRO A 43 -2.07 10.04 11.75
CA PRO A 43 -1.16 9.31 12.62
C PRO A 43 -0.28 8.32 11.87
N ILE A 44 -0.70 7.92 10.66
CA ILE A 44 -0.04 6.91 9.83
C ILE A 44 0.11 7.45 8.41
N ALA A 45 1.31 7.28 7.85
CA ALA A 45 1.58 7.47 6.43
C ALA A 45 2.61 6.45 5.97
N ALA A 46 2.53 6.02 4.71
CA ALA A 46 3.46 5.05 4.16
C ALA A 46 3.64 5.21 2.64
N VAL A 47 4.82 4.86 2.16
CA VAL A 47 5.09 4.55 0.75
C VAL A 47 5.21 3.03 0.62
N SER A 48 4.36 2.43 -0.21
CA SER A 48 4.25 0.98 -0.36
C SER A 48 4.31 0.54 -1.82
N PHE A 49 4.83 -0.66 -2.04
CA PHE A 49 4.92 -1.31 -3.34
C PHE A 49 4.12 -2.61 -3.31
N ILE A 50 3.33 -2.85 -4.35
CA ILE A 50 2.44 -4.02 -4.44
C ILE A 50 3.10 -5.11 -5.28
N ASP A 51 3.60 -6.13 -4.62
CA ASP A 51 4.12 -7.35 -5.22
C ASP A 51 2.96 -8.31 -5.58
N ALA A 52 3.26 -9.46 -6.19
CA ALA A 52 2.27 -10.46 -6.57
C ALA A 52 1.47 -10.98 -5.36
N ARG A 53 2.10 -11.07 -4.19
CA ARG A 53 1.52 -11.72 -2.99
C ARG A 53 1.42 -10.80 -1.77
N ARG A 54 2.11 -9.67 -1.79
CA ARG A 54 2.28 -8.81 -0.62
C ARG A 54 2.29 -7.33 -0.99
N GLN A 55 1.88 -6.50 -0.05
CA GLN A 55 2.22 -5.10 0.01
C GLN A 55 3.49 -4.96 0.84
N TRP A 56 4.56 -4.47 0.23
CA TRP A 56 5.79 -4.18 0.93
C TRP A 56 5.90 -2.69 1.23
N VAL A 57 6.21 -2.34 2.47
CA VAL A 57 6.25 -0.95 2.95
C VAL A 57 7.70 -0.48 2.96
N LYS A 58 8.03 0.41 2.03
CA LYS A 58 9.39 0.95 1.84
C LYS A 58 9.73 2.06 2.83
N SER A 59 8.72 2.85 3.19
CA SER A 59 8.85 3.96 4.14
C SER A 59 7.54 4.13 4.89
N ARG A 60 7.62 4.43 6.19
CA ARG A 60 6.45 4.45 7.09
C ARG A 60 6.63 5.41 8.26
N VAL A 61 5.50 5.95 8.71
CA VAL A 61 5.35 6.72 9.94
C VAL A 61 4.17 6.15 10.70
N GLY A 62 4.32 5.91 12.00
CA GLY A 62 3.23 5.50 12.89
C GLY A 62 2.78 4.04 12.77
N ILE A 63 3.51 3.20 12.02
CA ILE A 63 3.29 1.74 11.92
C ILE A 63 4.61 0.98 11.93
N ASP A 64 4.58 -0.22 12.51
CA ASP A 64 5.74 -1.14 12.53
C ASP A 64 5.69 -2.18 11.40
N ALA A 65 4.54 -2.34 10.74
CA ALA A 65 4.37 -3.31 9.66
C ALA A 65 5.24 -2.95 8.43
N CYS A 66 6.15 -3.85 8.07
CA CYS A 66 6.96 -3.77 6.85
C CYS A 66 6.34 -4.52 5.67
N GLU A 67 5.41 -5.44 5.94
CA GLU A 67 4.75 -6.26 4.94
C GLU A 67 3.31 -6.57 5.38
N VAL A 68 2.40 -6.61 4.42
CA VAL A 68 0.99 -6.98 4.59
C VAL A 68 0.60 -7.89 3.45
N ASP A 69 -0.18 -8.94 3.69
CA ASP A 69 -0.71 -9.79 2.62
C ASP A 69 -1.52 -8.95 1.62
N ARG A 70 -1.30 -9.18 0.32
CA ARG A 70 -1.96 -8.37 -0.73
C ARG A 70 -3.48 -8.42 -0.64
N ASP A 71 -4.03 -9.55 -0.21
CA ASP A 71 -5.48 -9.79 -0.13
C ASP A 71 -6.16 -8.93 0.95
N ILE A 72 -5.42 -8.49 1.97
CA ILE A 72 -5.93 -7.62 3.03
C ILE A 72 -5.43 -6.18 2.91
N ALA A 73 -4.49 -5.92 2.00
CA ALA A 73 -3.91 -4.62 1.77
C ALA A 73 -4.87 -3.68 1.00
N PHE A 74 -5.20 -2.53 1.60
CA PHE A 74 -5.95 -1.46 0.94
C PHE A 74 -5.30 -1.02 -0.37
N CYS A 75 -3.97 -0.89 -0.38
CA CYS A 75 -3.24 -0.43 -1.56
C CYS A 75 -3.33 -1.44 -2.73
N GLY A 76 -3.65 -2.71 -2.45
CA GLY A 76 -3.94 -3.70 -3.50
C GLY A 76 -5.15 -3.32 -4.35
N GLN A 77 -6.15 -2.65 -3.77
CA GLN A 77 -7.29 -2.09 -4.49
C GLN A 77 -6.95 -0.73 -5.11
N ALA A 78 -6.16 0.10 -4.43
CA ALA A 78 -5.81 1.44 -4.90
C ALA A 78 -5.07 1.43 -6.25
N ILE A 79 -4.25 0.40 -6.52
CA ILE A 79 -3.49 0.31 -7.78
C ILE A 79 -4.34 -0.12 -9.00
N LEU A 80 -5.60 -0.52 -8.79
CA LEU A 80 -6.46 -1.03 -9.86
C LEU A 80 -7.18 0.09 -10.65
N GLY A 81 -7.13 1.33 -10.16
CA GLY A 81 -7.75 2.48 -10.81
C GLY A 81 -6.80 3.68 -10.92
N ASP A 82 -7.10 4.58 -11.84
CA ASP A 82 -6.32 5.82 -12.07
C ASP A 82 -6.73 6.98 -11.14
N SER A 83 -7.79 6.78 -10.33
CA SER A 83 -8.32 7.79 -9.41
C SER A 83 -7.86 7.53 -7.97
N MET A 84 -7.70 8.61 -7.21
CA MET A 84 -7.44 8.53 -5.76
C MET A 84 -8.53 7.69 -5.07
N LEU A 85 -8.11 6.71 -4.27
CA LEU A 85 -8.97 5.95 -3.38
C LEU A 85 -9.08 6.67 -2.04
N GLU A 86 -10.26 7.20 -1.74
CA GLU A 86 -10.59 7.85 -0.47
C GLU A 86 -11.70 7.06 0.23
N ILE A 87 -11.43 6.60 1.45
CA ILE A 87 -12.37 5.82 2.25
C ILE A 87 -12.61 6.59 3.55
N CYS A 88 -13.75 7.26 3.66
CA CYS A 88 -14.08 8.08 4.82
C CYS A 88 -14.24 7.25 6.11
N ASP A 89 -14.79 6.04 6.01
CA ASP A 89 -14.88 5.09 7.11
C ASP A 89 -14.84 3.66 6.56
N ALA A 90 -13.71 2.98 6.77
CA ALA A 90 -13.50 1.62 6.25
C ALA A 90 -14.46 0.58 6.85
N ARG A 91 -15.09 0.86 7.99
CA ARG A 91 -16.10 -0.02 8.62
C ARG A 91 -17.45 0.03 7.90
N LEU A 92 -17.69 1.09 7.12
CA LEU A 92 -18.91 1.28 6.35
C LEU A 92 -18.72 0.95 4.87
N ASP A 93 -17.48 0.75 4.43
CA ASP A 93 -17.19 0.38 3.05
C ASP A 93 -17.41 -1.14 2.84
N PRO A 94 -18.30 -1.56 1.93
CA PRO A 94 -18.57 -2.97 1.69
C PRO A 94 -17.34 -3.80 1.27
N HIS A 95 -16.29 -3.18 0.74
CA HIS A 95 -15.07 -3.87 0.32
C HIS A 95 -14.07 -4.05 1.47
N PHE A 96 -14.19 -3.27 2.55
CA PHE A 96 -13.22 -3.24 3.64
C PHE A 96 -13.82 -3.48 5.02
N ALA A 97 -15.14 -3.48 5.19
CA ALA A 97 -15.80 -3.61 6.48
C ALA A 97 -15.41 -4.89 7.23
N ASP A 98 -15.20 -5.99 6.49
CA ASP A 98 -14.78 -7.28 7.03
C ASP A 98 -13.25 -7.50 6.99
N ASN A 99 -12.48 -6.48 6.58
CA ASN A 99 -11.03 -6.59 6.46
C ASN A 99 -10.38 -6.69 7.86
N PRO A 100 -9.41 -7.60 8.08
CA PRO A 100 -8.70 -7.73 9.35
C PRO A 100 -8.04 -6.44 9.83
N LEU A 101 -7.59 -5.57 8.91
CA LEU A 101 -6.99 -4.27 9.24
C LEU A 101 -8.02 -3.24 9.74
N VAL A 102 -9.32 -3.49 9.56
CA VAL A 102 -10.42 -2.63 10.01
C VAL A 102 -11.05 -3.15 11.30
N THR A 103 -11.19 -4.47 11.39
CA THR A 103 -11.89 -5.14 12.49
C THR A 103 -10.96 -5.54 13.63
N GLY A 104 -9.66 -5.68 13.36
CA GLY A 104 -8.62 -5.98 14.32
C GLY A 104 -8.19 -4.77 15.17
N PRO A 105 -7.41 -5.00 16.23
CA PRO A 105 -6.78 -3.90 16.98
C PRO A 105 -5.80 -3.13 16.08
N PRO A 106 -5.64 -1.80 16.27
CA PRO A 106 -4.63 -1.04 15.56
C PRO A 106 -3.22 -1.58 15.88
N HIS A 107 -2.44 -1.86 14.84
CA HIS A 107 -1.09 -2.41 14.90
C HIS A 107 -0.04 -1.36 14.56
#